data_AF-A0A0F6W7C4-F1
#
_entry.id   AF-A0A0F6W7C4-F1
#
_cell.length_a   1.000
_cell.length_b   1.000
_cell.length_c   1.000
_cell.angle_alpha   90.00
_cell.angle_beta   90.00
_cell.angle_gamma   90.00
#
_symmetry.space_group_name_H-M   'P 1'
#
loop_
_entity.id
_entity.type
_entity.pdbx_description
1 polymer ?
#
loop_
_entity_poly.entity_id
_entity_poly.type
_entity_poly.pdbx_seq_one_letter_code
_entity_poly.pdbx_strand_id
1 'polypeptide(L)'
;MTKRRIPMPPRWLLVVLGVLPAVLAVGIFVFIARFQLAHDEARCPFVERETRDVASGVRVREDARRCLPEIEEHRWLVLRDGRDPLELGRFPLEAEQIAAGFPWSASVDDGRAVVTVTNEGRGDLVFREPDPAGPTAPE
;
A
#
# COMPACT_ATOMS: atom_id res chain seq x y z
N MET A 1 -5.15 57.94 -29.40
CA MET A 1 -5.18 56.51 -29.00
C MET A 1 -3.87 55.85 -29.43
N THR A 2 -2.88 55.79 -28.54
CA THR A 2 -1.54 55.28 -28.85
C THR A 2 -1.55 53.75 -28.74
N LYS A 3 -1.46 53.07 -29.88
CA LYS A 3 -1.47 51.60 -29.98
C LYS A 3 -0.15 51.07 -29.40
N ARG A 4 -0.14 50.68 -28.12
CA ARG A 4 1.02 50.02 -27.49
C ARG A 4 1.31 48.73 -28.26
N ARG A 5 2.46 48.68 -28.96
CA ARG A 5 2.97 47.44 -29.54
C ARG A 5 3.59 46.63 -28.40
N ILE A 6 3.00 45.48 -28.11
CA ILE A 6 3.58 44.52 -27.16
C ILE A 6 4.80 43.91 -27.86
N PRO A 7 6.01 44.01 -27.29
CA PRO A 7 7.17 43.35 -27.86
C PRO A 7 6.95 41.84 -27.85
N MET A 8 7.18 41.18 -28.99
CA MET A 8 7.06 39.72 -29.04
C MET A 8 8.09 39.11 -28.08
N PRO A 9 7.67 38.15 -27.24
CA PRO A 9 8.60 37.46 -26.37
C PRO A 9 9.67 36.75 -27.21
N PRO A 10 10.89 36.62 -26.68
CA PRO A 10 11.98 35.97 -27.41
C PRO A 10 11.62 34.51 -27.69
N ARG A 11 12.00 34.01 -28.86
CA ARG A 11 11.59 32.68 -29.39
C ARG A 11 11.84 31.52 -28.41
N TRP A 12 12.92 31.59 -27.63
CA TRP A 12 13.22 30.56 -26.62
C TRP A 12 12.15 30.46 -25.54
N LEU A 13 11.52 31.58 -25.16
CA LEU A 13 10.45 31.61 -24.16
C LEU A 13 9.19 30.91 -24.68
N LEU A 14 8.88 31.08 -25.98
CA LEU A 14 7.75 30.40 -26.64
C LEU A 14 8.00 28.89 -26.76
N VAL A 15 9.25 28.49 -27.05
CA VAL A 15 9.64 27.07 -27.06
C VAL A 15 9.53 26.46 -25.66
N VAL A 16 10.01 27.15 -24.62
CA VAL A 16 9.88 26.67 -23.24
C VAL A 16 8.41 26.56 -22.83
N LEU A 17 7.59 27.58 -23.09
CA LEU A 17 6.16 27.57 -22.75
C LEU A 17 5.37 26.51 -23.52
N GLY A 18 5.79 26.14 -24.74
CA GLY A 18 5.14 25.09 -25.52
C GLY A 18 5.61 23.68 -25.15
N VAL A 19 6.92 23.49 -24.98
CA VAL A 19 7.53 22.17 -24.80
C VAL A 19 7.54 21.72 -23.34
N LEU A 20 7.78 22.64 -22.40
CA LEU A 20 7.86 22.29 -20.98
C LEU A 20 6.57 21.65 -20.44
N PRO A 21 5.35 22.14 -20.75
CA PRO A 21 4.12 21.48 -20.30
C PRO A 21 3.96 20.08 -20.89
N ALA A 22 4.35 19.88 -22.15
CA ALA A 22 4.28 18.56 -22.79
C ALA A 22 5.24 17.57 -22.14
N VAL A 23 6.48 17.98 -21.86
CA VAL A 23 7.47 17.16 -21.15
C VAL A 23 7.00 16.83 -19.73
N LEU A 24 6.48 17.82 -19.00
CA LEU A 24 5.91 17.61 -17.67
C LEU A 24 4.73 16.63 -17.70
N ALA A 25 3.81 16.80 -18.65
CA ALA A 25 2.67 15.90 -18.81
C ALA A 25 3.14 14.46 -19.08
N VAL A 26 4.09 14.25 -20.01
CA VAL A 26 4.67 12.94 -20.28
C VAL A 26 5.33 12.36 -19.01
N GLY A 27 6.09 13.17 -18.28
CA GLY A 27 6.70 12.76 -17.02
C GLY A 27 5.66 12.30 -15.97
N ILE A 28 4.56 13.05 -15.83
CA ILE A 28 3.45 12.69 -14.95
C ILE A 28 2.80 11.39 -15.39
N PHE A 29 2.52 11.21 -16.69
CA PHE A 29 1.91 9.97 -17.19
C PHE A 29 2.81 8.76 -16.96
N VAL A 30 4.11 8.88 -17.21
CA VAL A 30 5.09 7.81 -16.94
C VAL A 30 5.13 7.48 -15.45
N PHE A 31 5.10 8.49 -14.58
CA PHE A 31 5.06 8.31 -13.14
C PHE A 31 3.79 7.59 -12.69
N ILE A 32 2.61 8.01 -13.17
CA ILE A 32 1.34 7.36 -12.86
C ILE A 32 1.33 5.91 -13.36
N ALA A 33 1.81 5.65 -14.57
CA ALA A 33 1.85 4.29 -15.13
C ALA A 33 2.74 3.35 -14.30
N ARG A 34 3.91 3.83 -13.86
CA ARG A 34 4.80 3.10 -12.94
C ARG A 34 4.14 2.83 -11.59
N PHE A 35 3.43 3.82 -11.06
CA PHE A 35 2.75 3.70 -9.77
C PHE A 35 1.59 2.71 -9.82
N GLN A 36 0.77 2.74 -10.88
CA GLN A 36 -0.32 1.79 -11.09
C GLN A 36 0.19 0.34 -11.19
N LEU A 37 1.33 0.13 -11.85
CA LEU A 37 2.00 -1.18 -11.91
C LEU A 37 2.43 -1.71 -10.55
N ALA A 38 2.80 -0.84 -9.61
CA ALA A 38 3.23 -1.24 -8.27
C ALA A 38 2.08 -1.79 -7.41
N HIS A 39 0.83 -1.48 -7.76
CA HIS A 39 -0.35 -1.92 -7.01
C HIS A 39 -1.16 -3.02 -7.72
N ASP A 40 -0.85 -3.33 -8.98
CA ASP A 40 -1.54 -4.35 -9.77
C ASP A 40 -1.19 -5.77 -9.28
N GLU A 41 -2.10 -6.37 -8.52
CA GLU A 41 -1.97 -7.74 -7.99
C GLU A 41 -1.83 -8.81 -9.08
N ALA A 42 -2.35 -8.57 -10.30
CA ALA A 42 -2.23 -9.54 -11.39
C ALA A 42 -0.79 -9.64 -11.93
N ARG A 43 -0.02 -8.55 -11.83
CA ARG A 43 1.36 -8.47 -12.31
C ARG A 43 2.38 -8.69 -11.20
N CYS A 44 2.01 -8.35 -9.97
CA CYS A 44 2.83 -8.50 -8.79
C CYS A 44 2.02 -9.18 -7.68
N PRO A 45 1.93 -10.52 -7.74
CA PRO A 45 1.15 -11.29 -6.79
C PRO A 45 1.83 -11.34 -5.41
N PHE A 46 1.01 -11.45 -4.38
CA PHE A 46 1.45 -11.73 -3.02
C PHE A 46 1.98 -13.16 -2.91
N VAL A 47 3.08 -13.32 -2.18
CA VAL A 47 3.71 -14.61 -1.89
C VAL A 47 3.67 -14.83 -0.39
N GLU A 48 3.28 -16.03 0.02
CA GLU A 48 3.28 -16.46 1.43
C GLU A 48 4.70 -16.34 2.01
N ARG A 49 4.81 -15.64 3.14
CA ARG A 49 6.07 -15.46 3.88
C ARG A 49 6.10 -16.35 5.12
N GLU A 50 5.06 -16.24 5.95
CA GLU A 50 4.98 -16.92 7.23
C GLU A 50 3.53 -17.25 7.56
N THR A 51 3.30 -18.44 8.12
CA THR A 51 1.98 -18.85 8.63
C THR A 51 2.13 -19.27 10.08
N ARG A 52 1.24 -18.77 10.95
CA ARG A 52 1.22 -19.07 12.38
C ARG A 52 -0.12 -19.62 12.82
N ASP A 53 -0.09 -20.75 13.53
CA ASP A 53 -1.24 -21.28 14.25
C ASP A 53 -1.49 -20.44 15.52
N VAL A 54 -2.70 -19.88 15.64
CA VAL A 54 -3.08 -19.04 16.79
C VAL A 54 -4.14 -19.69 17.70
N ALA A 55 -4.97 -20.57 17.13
CA ALA A 55 -5.90 -21.41 17.87
C ALA A 55 -6.28 -22.65 17.03
N SER A 56 -7.04 -23.57 17.61
CA SER A 56 -7.56 -24.73 16.87
C SER A 56 -8.43 -24.26 15.70
N GLY A 57 -8.05 -24.65 14.47
CA GLY A 57 -8.75 -24.27 13.25
C GLY A 57 -8.62 -22.78 12.86
N VAL A 58 -7.68 -22.05 13.46
CA VAL A 58 -7.39 -20.64 13.15
C VAL A 58 -5.91 -20.43 12.93
N ARG A 59 -5.56 -20.01 11.72
CA ARG A 59 -4.19 -19.63 11.33
C ARG A 59 -4.17 -18.20 10.85
N VAL A 60 -3.08 -17.50 11.11
CA VAL A 60 -2.78 -16.20 10.50
C VAL A 60 -1.62 -16.39 9.55
N ARG A 61 -1.81 -15.98 8.29
CA ARG A 61 -0.77 -15.99 7.26
C ARG A 61 -0.39 -14.58 6.90
N GLU A 62 0.91 -14.32 6.90
CA GLU A 62 1.53 -13.17 6.28
C GLU A 62 1.88 -13.49 4.83
N ASP A 63 1.38 -12.67 3.91
CA ASP A 63 1.89 -12.63 2.54
C ASP A 63 2.62 -11.29 2.32
N ALA A 64 3.64 -11.30 1.48
CA ALA A 64 4.33 -10.08 1.05
C ALA A 64 4.52 -10.04 -0.47
N ARG A 65 4.66 -8.83 -1.01
CA ARG A 65 5.04 -8.59 -2.41
C ARG A 65 5.99 -7.41 -2.50
N ARG A 66 6.89 -7.45 -3.49
CA ARG A 66 7.80 -6.34 -3.79
C ARG A 66 7.79 -6.07 -5.29
N CYS A 67 7.02 -5.07 -5.68
CA CYS A 67 6.80 -4.73 -7.09
C CYS A 67 7.81 -3.68 -7.59
N LEU A 68 8.26 -2.82 -6.68
CA LEU A 68 9.35 -1.88 -6.90
C LEU A 68 10.45 -2.17 -5.86
N PRO A 69 11.73 -1.97 -6.20
CA PRO A 69 12.81 -2.14 -5.23
C PRO A 69 12.60 -1.34 -3.95
N GLU A 70 11.93 -0.19 -4.02
CA GLU A 70 11.77 0.73 -2.92
C GLU A 70 10.56 0.46 -2.02
N ILE A 71 9.66 -0.45 -2.42
CA ILE A 71 8.37 -0.67 -1.73
C ILE A 71 8.08 -2.18 -1.61
N GLU A 72 7.98 -2.68 -0.37
CA GLU A 72 7.49 -4.04 -0.07
C GLU A 72 6.16 -3.93 0.67
N GLU A 73 5.10 -4.58 0.20
CA GLU A 73 3.78 -4.54 0.83
C GLU A 73 3.48 -5.87 1.50
N HIS A 74 3.05 -5.80 2.76
CA HIS A 74 2.66 -6.97 3.57
C HIS A 74 1.15 -6.97 3.78
N ARG A 75 0.56 -8.15 3.82
CA ARG A 75 -0.83 -8.35 4.24
C ARG A 75 -0.95 -9.54 5.16
N TRP A 76 -1.92 -9.47 6.07
CA TRP A 76 -2.20 -10.55 7.01
C TRP A 76 -3.61 -11.09 6.76
N LEU A 77 -3.67 -12.39 6.56
CA LEU A 77 -4.88 -13.15 6.25
C LEU A 77 -5.20 -14.10 7.40
N VAL A 78 -6.47 -14.17 7.78
CA VAL A 78 -6.98 -15.18 8.69
C VAL A 78 -7.51 -16.35 7.88
N LEU A 79 -7.05 -17.54 8.21
CA LEU A 79 -7.48 -18.81 7.64
C LEU A 79 -8.25 -19.55 8.72
N ARG A 80 -9.56 -19.71 8.51
CA ARG A 80 -10.43 -20.52 9.36
C ARG A 80 -10.91 -21.74 8.59
N ASP A 81 -11.02 -22.87 9.27
CA ASP A 81 -11.48 -24.11 8.64
C ASP A 81 -12.89 -23.94 8.03
N GLY A 82 -13.02 -24.30 6.76
CA GLY A 82 -14.29 -24.21 6.03
C GLY A 82 -14.73 -22.79 5.66
N ARG A 83 -13.87 -21.79 5.79
CA ARG A 83 -14.14 -20.40 5.36
C ARG A 83 -13.09 -19.91 4.37
N ASP A 84 -13.48 -18.94 3.56
CA ASP A 84 -12.54 -18.23 2.70
C ASP A 84 -11.54 -17.41 3.53
N PRO A 85 -10.29 -17.26 3.07
CA PRO A 85 -9.31 -16.39 3.71
C PRO A 85 -9.84 -14.95 3.85
N LEU A 86 -9.70 -14.39 5.05
CA LEU A 86 -10.12 -13.02 5.34
C LEU A 86 -8.90 -12.12 5.54
N GLU A 87 -8.77 -11.06 4.75
CA GLU A 87 -7.72 -10.05 4.95
C GLU A 87 -8.05 -9.18 6.15
N LEU A 88 -7.16 -9.15 7.14
CA LEU A 88 -7.28 -8.28 8.31
C LEU A 88 -6.75 -6.88 8.04
N GLY A 89 -5.70 -6.79 7.24
CA GLY A 89 -5.06 -5.55 6.91
C GLY A 89 -3.85 -5.75 6.01
N ARG A 90 -3.41 -4.62 5.45
CA ARG A 90 -2.22 -4.52 4.62
C ARG A 90 -1.43 -3.29 5.03
N PHE A 91 -0.11 -3.36 4.90
CA PHE A 91 0.76 -2.23 5.22
C PHE A 91 1.98 -2.19 4.27
N PRO A 92 2.28 -1.04 3.65
CA PRO A 92 3.48 -0.86 2.84
C PRO A 92 4.71 -0.57 3.72
N LEU A 93 5.83 -1.16 3.36
CA LEU A 93 7.15 -0.92 3.92
C LEU A 93 7.93 0.03 3.01
N GLU A 94 8.45 1.08 3.64
CA GLU A 94 9.42 1.97 3.01
C GLU A 94 10.77 1.27 2.88
N ALA A 95 11.55 1.65 1.86
CA ALA A 95 12.81 1.01 1.48
C ALA A 95 13.78 0.82 2.67
N GLU A 96 13.84 1.80 3.58
CA GLU A 96 14.74 1.80 4.73
C GLU A 96 14.38 0.71 5.76
N GLN A 97 13.10 0.32 5.83
CA GLN A 97 12.60 -0.63 6.81
C GLN A 97 12.57 -2.08 6.28
N ILE A 98 12.69 -2.29 4.96
CA ILE A 98 12.65 -3.63 4.35
C ILE A 98 13.71 -4.56 4.95
N ALA A 99 14.94 -4.06 5.20
CA ALA A 99 16.02 -4.86 5.74
C ALA A 99 15.83 -5.25 7.21
N ALA A 100 15.13 -4.41 7.99
CA ALA A 100 14.78 -4.70 9.37
C ALA A 100 13.63 -5.72 9.47
N GLY A 101 12.78 -5.76 8.42
CA GLY A 101 11.55 -6.54 8.43
C GLY A 101 10.52 -5.96 9.41
N PHE A 102 9.36 -6.60 9.48
CA PHE A 102 8.27 -6.20 10.37
C PHE A 102 7.98 -7.33 11.36
N PRO A 103 8.49 -7.23 12.61
CA PRO A 103 8.07 -8.15 13.66
C PRO A 103 6.56 -8.02 13.85
N TRP A 104 5.86 -9.13 13.73
CA TRP A 104 4.44 -9.20 14.05
C TRP A 104 4.17 -10.33 15.03
N SER A 105 3.01 -10.29 15.65
CA SER A 105 2.46 -11.32 16.51
C SER A 105 0.99 -11.48 16.20
N ALA A 106 0.44 -12.67 16.48
CA ALA A 106 -0.98 -12.89 16.35
C ALA A 106 -1.52 -13.67 17.53
N SER A 107 -2.76 -13.38 17.88
CA SER A 107 -3.49 -14.00 18.97
C SER A 107 -4.97 -14.10 18.63
N VAL A 108 -5.72 -14.79 19.47
CA VAL A 108 -7.18 -14.77 19.44
C VAL A 108 -7.67 -14.05 20.69
N ASP A 109 -8.52 -13.04 20.49
CA ASP A 109 -9.14 -12.23 21.53
C ASP A 109 -10.66 -12.20 21.32
N ASP A 110 -11.44 -12.63 22.32
CA ASP A 110 -12.90 -12.84 22.20
C ASP A 110 -13.31 -13.66 20.95
N GLY A 111 -12.53 -14.69 20.60
CA GLY A 111 -12.78 -15.53 19.43
C GLY A 111 -12.42 -14.89 18.09
N ARG A 112 -11.87 -13.67 18.07
CA ARG A 112 -11.43 -12.93 16.88
C ARG A 112 -9.92 -12.96 16.77
N ALA A 113 -9.40 -13.18 15.57
CA ALA A 113 -7.97 -13.07 15.33
C ALA A 113 -7.52 -11.61 15.41
N VAL A 114 -6.43 -11.38 16.12
CA VAL A 114 -5.78 -10.08 16.26
C VAL A 114 -4.34 -10.21 15.80
N VAL A 115 -3.90 -9.29 14.96
CA VAL A 115 -2.50 -9.20 14.50
C VAL A 115 -1.95 -7.87 14.97
N THR A 116 -0.85 -7.93 15.72
CA THR A 116 -0.10 -6.77 16.16
C THR A 116 1.22 -6.73 15.43
N VAL A 117 1.47 -5.65 14.73
CA VAL A 117 2.63 -5.44 13.89
C VAL A 117 3.45 -4.30 14.47
N THR A 118 4.69 -4.58 14.85
CA THR A 118 5.59 -3.59 15.44
C THR A 118 6.26 -2.78 14.34
N ASN A 119 5.94 -1.48 14.27
CA ASN A 119 6.57 -0.54 13.36
C ASN A 119 7.52 0.39 14.13
N GLU A 120 8.82 0.15 14.00
CA GLU A 120 9.85 0.98 14.60
C GLU A 120 9.73 2.43 14.10
N GLY A 121 9.31 3.33 14.99
CA GLY A 121 9.18 4.77 14.73
C GLY A 121 7.74 5.27 14.55
N ARG A 122 6.75 4.40 14.29
CA ARG A 122 5.32 4.77 14.19
C ARG A 122 4.42 4.11 15.22
N GLY A 123 4.96 3.18 16.01
CA GLY A 123 4.22 2.44 17.04
C GLY A 123 3.55 1.19 16.46
N ASP A 124 2.86 0.45 17.32
CA ASP A 124 2.24 -0.82 16.92
C ASP A 124 0.97 -0.60 16.11
N LEU A 125 0.84 -1.34 15.01
CA LEU A 125 -0.37 -1.41 14.19
C LEU A 125 -1.15 -2.64 14.61
N VAL A 126 -2.44 -2.48 14.89
CA VAL A 126 -3.30 -3.59 15.34
C VAL A 126 -4.42 -3.80 14.33
N PHE A 127 -4.44 -4.99 13.72
CA PHE A 127 -5.50 -5.44 12.82
C PHE A 127 -6.36 -6.47 13.56
N ARG A 128 -7.68 -6.25 13.59
CA ARG A 128 -8.63 -7.15 14.26
C ARG A 128 -9.60 -7.72 13.24
N GLU A 129 -9.89 -9.00 13.38
CA GLU A 129 -10.99 -9.64 12.66
C GLU A 129 -12.30 -8.91 12.98
N PRO A 130 -13.09 -8.52 11.96
CA PRO A 130 -14.38 -7.89 12.17
C PRO A 130 -15.30 -8.84 12.94
N ASP A 131 -16.20 -8.26 13.73
CA ASP A 131 -17.20 -9.03 14.46
C ASP A 131 -18.10 -9.79 13.45
N PRO A 132 -18.27 -11.12 13.58
CA PRO A 132 -19.21 -11.85 12.75
C PRO A 132 -20.67 -11.35 12.87
N ALA A 133 -21.02 -10.62 13.93
CA ALA A 133 -22.32 -9.98 14.11
C ALA A 133 -22.50 -8.67 13.30
N GLY A 134 -21.45 -8.19 12.62
CA GLY A 134 -21.45 -6.90 11.92
C GLY A 134 -21.11 -5.73 12.85
N PRO A 135 -20.94 -4.50 12.31
CA PRO A 135 -20.65 -3.34 13.13
C PRO A 135 -21.84 -3.07 14.06
N THR A 136 -21.66 -3.26 15.36
CA THR A 136 -22.55 -2.66 16.35
C THR A 136 -22.47 -1.15 16.15
N ALA A 137 -23.57 -0.56 15.67
CA ALA A 137 -23.70 0.88 15.54
C ALA A 137 -23.37 1.55 16.87
N PRO A 138 -22.71 2.73 16.87
CA PRO A 138 -22.51 3.47 18.10
C PRO A 138 -23.88 3.87 18.68
N GLU A 139 -24.10 3.57 19.96
CA GLU A 139 -25.15 4.20 20.78
C GLU A 139 -24.85 5.69 21.03
#